data_AF-A0A0P7B053-F1
#
_entry.id   AF-A0A0P7B053-F1
#
_cell.length_a   1.000
_cell.length_b   1.000
_cell.length_c   1.000
_cell.angle_alpha   90.00
_cell.angle_beta   90.00
_cell.angle_gamma   90.00
#
_symmetry.space_group_name_H-M   'P 1'
#
loop_
_entity.id
_entity.type
_entity.pdbx_description
1 polymer ?
#
loop_
_entity_poly.entity_id
_entity_poly.type
_entity_poly.pdbx_seq_one_letter_code
_entity_poly.pdbx_strand_id
1 'polypeptide(L)' 'MSGTLATPGGISDPALIQLVNKLQDVFATVGVNNPIDLPQIAVVGSQSSGKSSVLENIVGRD' A
#
# COMPACT_ATOMS: atom_id res chain seq x y z
N MET A 1 -18.60 -7.78 -9.80
CA MET A 1 -17.42 -7.90 -10.69
C MET A 1 -16.25 -7.29 -9.92
N SER A 2 -15.34 -8.11 -9.38
CA SER A 2 -14.23 -7.60 -8.55
C SER A 2 -13.15 -7.03 -9.47
N GLY A 3 -13.04 -5.71 -9.54
CA GLY A 3 -11.91 -5.05 -10.19
C GLY A 3 -10.60 -5.41 -9.48
N THR A 4 -9.51 -5.52 -10.24
CA THR A 4 -8.16 -5.68 -9.69
C THR A 4 -7.73 -4.36 -9.06
N LEU A 5 -7.20 -4.40 -7.83
CA LEU A 5 -6.66 -3.21 -7.13
C LEU A 5 -5.25 -2.81 -7.60
N ALA A 6 -4.65 -3.60 -8.48
CA ALA A 6 -3.31 -3.32 -9.00
C ALA A 6 -3.33 -2.09 -9.89
N THR A 7 -2.61 -1.05 -9.46
CA THR A 7 -2.51 0.23 -10.16
C THR A 7 -1.05 0.60 -10.32
N PRO A 8 -0.49 0.65 -11.55
CA PRO A 8 0.88 1.06 -11.78
C PRO A 8 1.15 2.48 -11.26
N GLY A 9 2.29 2.69 -10.60
CA GLY A 9 2.69 3.99 -10.04
C GLY A 9 1.98 4.40 -8.73
N GLY A 10 1.09 3.57 -8.19
CA GLY A 10 0.41 3.78 -6.91
C GLY A 10 0.93 2.90 -5.78
N ILE A 11 0.24 2.91 -4.63
CA ILE A 11 0.60 2.05 -3.47
C ILE A 11 0.41 0.56 -3.75
N SER A 12 -0.43 0.22 -4.73
CA SER A 12 -0.74 -1.15 -5.17
C SER A 12 0.01 -1.53 -6.46
N ASP A 13 1.16 -0.90 -6.74
CA ASP A 13 1.98 -1.22 -7.92
C ASP A 13 2.50 -2.68 -7.86
N PRO A 14 2.24 -3.52 -8.88
CA PRO A 14 2.77 -4.88 -8.95
C PRO A 14 4.28 -4.99 -8.73
N ALA A 15 5.07 -4.03 -9.22
CA ALA A 15 6.52 -4.04 -9.07
C ALA A 15 6.93 -3.82 -7.60
N LEU A 16 6.22 -2.95 -6.88
CA LEU A 16 6.45 -2.70 -5.45
C LEU A 16 6.11 -3.95 -4.62
N ILE A 17 4.96 -4.57 -4.88
CA ILE A 17 4.54 -5.80 -4.19
C ILE A 17 5.55 -6.93 -4.45
N GLN A 18 5.99 -7.13 -5.69
CA GLN A 18 7.00 -8.13 -6.02
C GLN A 18 8.34 -7.88 -5.32
N LEU A 19 8.77 -6.62 -5.21
CA LEU A 19 10.01 -6.25 -4.53
C LEU A 19 9.93 -6.57 -3.04
N VAL A 20 8.85 -6.16 -2.38
CA VAL A 20 8.63 -6.42 -0.94
C VAL A 20 8.59 -7.92 -0.66
N ASN A 21 7.89 -8.70 -1.48
CA ASN A 21 7.84 -10.15 -1.32
C ASN A 21 9.23 -10.80 -1.42
N LYS A 22 10.04 -10.38 -2.41
CA LYS A 22 11.43 -10.88 -2.53
C LYS A 22 12.28 -10.55 -1.31
N LEU A 23 12.11 -9.37 -0.73
CA LEU A 23 12.82 -8.99 0.51
C LEU A 23 12.34 -9.84 1.70
N GLN A 24 11.03 -10.07 1.83
CA GLN A 24 10.48 -10.94 2.86
C GLN A 24 11.03 -12.37 2.76
N ASP A 25 11.14 -12.91 1.55
CA ASP A 25 11.76 -14.22 1.32
C ASP A 25 13.21 -14.26 1.81
N VAL A 26 14.01 -13.22 1.48
CA VAL A 26 15.39 -13.09 1.96
C VAL A 26 15.45 -13.00 3.49
N PHE A 27 14.61 -12.18 4.11
CA PHE A 27 14.59 -12.05 5.57
C PHE A 27 14.21 -13.34 6.29
N ALA A 28 13.25 -14.10 5.73
CA ALA A 28 12.89 -15.41 6.23
C ALA A 28 14.07 -16.40 6.18
N THR A 29 14.90 -16.36 5.13
CA THR A 29 16.10 -17.23 5.04
C THR A 29 17.19 -16.91 6.08
N VAL A 30 17.29 -15.64 6.50
CA VAL A 30 18.31 -15.16 7.44
C VAL A 30 17.80 -15.24 8.90
N GLY A 31 16.55 -15.64 9.12
CA GLY A 31 15.93 -15.71 10.45
C GLY A 31 15.60 -14.34 11.04
N VAL A 32 15.46 -13.31 10.19
CA VAL A 32 15.05 -11.97 10.60
C VAL A 32 13.54 -11.85 10.43
N ASN A 33 12.82 -11.65 11.55
CA ASN A 33 11.38 -11.44 11.48
C ASN A 33 11.07 -10.10 10.82
N ASN A 34 10.25 -10.17 9.75
CA ASN A 34 9.72 -9.09 8.92
C ASN A 34 10.16 -7.65 9.31
N PRO A 35 11.30 -7.17 8.79
CA PRO A 35 11.86 -5.87 9.17
C PRO A 35 11.21 -4.69 8.42
N ILE A 36 10.26 -4.92 7.52
CA ILE A 36 9.67 -3.85 6.70
C ILE A 36 8.53 -3.20 7.46
N ASP A 37 8.82 -2.06 8.08
CA ASP A 37 7.82 -1.17 8.67
C ASP A 37 7.36 -0.14 7.63
N LEU A 38 6.13 -0.30 7.12
CA LEU A 38 5.56 0.62 6.15
C LEU A 38 4.88 1.80 6.87
N PRO A 39 5.11 3.04 6.44
CA PRO A 39 4.50 4.20 7.08
C PRO A 39 2.98 4.21 6.90
N GLN A 40 2.29 4.78 7.89
CA GLN A 40 0.85 5.00 7.80
C GLN A 40 0.56 6.28 7.00
N ILE A 41 -0.49 6.23 6.17
CA ILE A 41 -1.02 7.39 5.47
C ILE A 41 -2.27 7.86 6.22
N ALA A 42 -2.26 9.10 6.70
CA ALA A 42 -3.39 9.71 7.38
C ALA A 42 -3.79 11.01 6.66
N VAL A 43 -5.10 11.30 6.64
CA VAL A 43 -5.65 12.54 6.09
C VAL A 43 -6.22 13.41 7.21
N VAL A 44 -5.85 14.69 7.21
CA VAL A 44 -6.30 15.67 8.20
C VAL A 44 -6.83 16.92 7.50
N GLY A 45 -7.94 17.47 7.98
CA GLY A 45 -8.57 18.64 7.36
C GLY A 45 -10.01 18.88 7.82
N SER A 46 -10.52 20.07 7.51
CA SER A 46 -11.86 20.55 7.89
C SER A 46 -12.99 19.60 7.48
N GLN A 47 -14.15 19.74 8.10
CA GLN A 47 -15.36 19.01 7.69
C GLN A 47 -15.63 19.23 6.19
N SER A 48 -16.08 18.19 5.48
CA SER A 48 -16.43 18.24 4.05
C SER A 48 -15.27 18.55 3.07
N SER A 49 -14.01 18.58 3.54
CA SER A 49 -12.85 18.85 2.68
C SER A 49 -12.40 17.70 1.75
N GLY A 50 -13.22 16.67 1.53
CA GLY A 50 -12.89 15.55 0.64
C GLY A 50 -11.92 14.49 1.19
N LYS A 51 -11.72 14.40 2.51
CA LYS A 51 -10.79 13.45 3.15
C LYS A 51 -11.00 11.98 2.74
N SER A 52 -12.24 11.51 2.78
CA SER A 52 -12.58 10.12 2.43
C SER A 52 -12.26 9.84 0.96
N SER A 53 -12.68 10.74 0.07
CA SER A 53 -12.41 10.64 -1.37
C SER A 53 -10.91 10.65 -1.69
N VAL A 54 -10.08 11.36 -0.92
CA VAL A 54 -8.62 11.31 -1.10
C VAL A 54 -8.07 9.92 -0.75
N LEU A 55 -8.50 9.32 0.38
CA LEU A 55 -8.07 7.98 0.76
C LEU A 55 -8.56 6.90 -0.21
N GLU A 56 -9.82 6.98 -0.64
CA GLU A 56 -10.42 6.06 -1.63
C GLU A 56 -9.65 6.08 -2.95
N ASN A 57 -9.28 7.28 -3.44
CA ASN A 57 -8.47 7.44 -4.64
C ASN A 57 -7.05 6.87 -4.51
N ILE A 58 -6.43 6.98 -3.33
CA ILE A 58 -5.10 6.40 -3.07
C ILE A 58 -5.17 4.87 -3.10
N VAL A 59 -6.22 4.27 -2.55
CA VAL A 59 -6.42 2.81 -2.52
C VAL A 59 -6.89 2.28 -3.87
N GLY A 60 -7.55 3.10 -4.68
CA GLY A 60 -8.15 2.69 -5.96
C GLY A 60 -9.44 1.89 -5.77
N ARG A 61 -10.16 2.13 -4.66
CA ARG A 61 -11.42 1.47 -4.32
C ARG A 61 -12.36 2.47 -3.65
N ASP A 62 -13.60 2.52 -4.15
CA ASP A 62 -14.74 3.14 -3.46
C ASP A 62 -15.18 2.31 -2.25
#